data_AF-A0A3Q3LDV9-F1
#
_entry.id   AF-A0A3Q3LDV9-F1
#
_cell.length_a   1.000
_cell.length_b   1.000
_cell.length_c   1.000
_cell.angle_alpha   90.00
_cell.angle_beta   90.00
_cell.angle_gamma   90.00
#
_symmetry.space_group_name_H-M   'P 1'
#
loop_
_entity.id
_entity.type
_entity.pdbx_description
1 polymer ?
#
loop_
_entity_poly.entity_id
_entity_poly.type
_entity_poly.pdbx_seq_one_letter_code
_entity_poly.pdbx_strand_id
1 'polypeptide(L)'
;MRELRIRKLCLNICVGESGDRLTRAAKVLEQLTGQTPVFSKARYTVRSFGIRRNEKIAVHCTVRGAKAEEILEKGLKVREYELRKNNFSDTGNFGFGIQEHIDLGIKYDPSIGIYGLDFYVVLGRPGFSIADKKRKRGRIGFKHRIRKEEAMRWFQQKYDGIILPVRSFMLMSNLLRVLTACLAWLRASFWSSPPATYRKPSITATHWLKLFAGSWVR
;
A
#
# COMPACT_ATOMS: atom_id res chain seq x y z
N MET A 1 -17.14 8.00 -23.20
CA MET A 1 -16.32 8.90 -22.34
C MET A 1 -16.15 8.37 -20.89
N ARG A 2 -15.85 7.08 -20.68
CA ARG A 2 -15.54 6.53 -19.34
C ARG A 2 -14.16 5.89 -19.25
N GLU A 3 -13.37 6.04 -20.31
CA GLU A 3 -12.00 5.54 -20.36
C GLU A 3 -11.15 6.16 -19.27
N LEU A 4 -10.32 5.29 -18.69
CA LEU A 4 -9.36 5.64 -17.67
C LEU A 4 -8.11 6.20 -18.34
N ARG A 5 -7.67 7.36 -17.83
CA ARG A 5 -6.42 7.98 -18.22
C ARG A 5 -5.61 8.34 -16.99
N ILE A 6 -4.30 8.45 -17.17
CA ILE A 6 -3.41 8.97 -16.14
C ILE A 6 -3.72 10.47 -15.97
N ARG A 7 -4.17 10.86 -14.79
CA ARG A 7 -4.51 12.25 -14.49
C ARG A 7 -3.28 13.04 -14.07
N LYS A 8 -2.44 12.44 -13.23
CA LYS A 8 -1.15 12.97 -12.79
C LYS A 8 -0.29 11.84 -12.24
N LEU A 9 1.01 12.01 -12.38
CA LEU A 9 2.03 11.25 -11.69
C LEU A 9 2.65 12.17 -10.63
N CYS A 10 2.59 11.77 -9.37
CA CYS A 10 3.29 12.45 -8.30
C CYS A 10 4.57 11.67 -7.99
N LEU A 11 5.71 12.36 -8.01
CA LEU A 11 7.00 11.82 -7.59
C LEU A 11 7.39 12.46 -6.27
N ASN A 12 7.87 11.67 -5.33
CA ASN A 12 8.26 12.15 -4.01
C ASN A 12 9.60 11.53 -3.59
N ILE A 13 10.50 12.35 -3.07
CA ILE A 13 11.69 11.93 -2.34
C ILE A 13 11.61 12.51 -0.94
N CYS A 14 11.63 11.65 0.06
CA CYS A 14 11.69 12.04 1.47
C CYS A 14 13.08 11.72 2.02
N VAL A 15 13.82 12.74 2.46
CA VAL A 15 15.19 12.57 2.99
C VAL A 15 15.17 12.52 4.51
N GLY A 16 14.23 13.21 5.16
CA GLY A 16 14.10 13.23 6.63
C GLY A 16 14.87 14.36 7.32
N GLU A 17 15.70 15.10 6.58
CA GLU A 17 16.51 16.20 7.11
C GLU A 17 16.55 17.39 6.13
N SER A 18 16.93 18.56 6.65
CA SER A 18 17.25 19.73 5.84
C SER A 18 18.74 19.78 5.47
N GLY A 19 19.10 20.65 4.53
CA GLY A 19 20.49 20.88 4.11
C GLY A 19 20.80 20.38 2.69
N ASP A 20 22.06 20.03 2.46
CA ASP A 20 22.60 19.76 1.12
C ASP A 20 22.06 18.48 0.48
N ARG A 21 21.74 17.46 1.28
CA ARG A 21 21.13 16.23 0.74
C ARG A 21 19.78 16.51 0.10
N LEU A 22 19.00 17.43 0.67
CA LEU A 22 17.71 17.83 0.11
C LEU A 22 17.87 18.61 -1.20
N THR A 23 18.89 19.47 -1.31
CA THR A 23 19.15 20.23 -2.54
C THR A 23 19.68 19.32 -3.65
N ARG A 24 20.47 18.30 -3.32
CA ARG A 24 20.91 17.25 -4.27
C ARG A 24 19.74 16.39 -4.75
N ALA A 25 18.85 15.97 -3.84
CA ALA A 25 17.63 15.24 -4.20
C ALA A 25 16.72 16.05 -5.14
N ALA A 26 16.66 17.38 -4.96
CA ALA A 26 15.94 18.26 -5.88
C ALA A 26 16.53 18.23 -7.29
N LYS A 27 17.86 18.23 -7.43
CA LYS A 27 18.53 18.11 -8.74
C LYS A 27 18.20 16.79 -9.45
N VAL A 28 18.11 15.68 -8.71
CA VAL A 28 17.72 14.37 -9.28
C VAL A 28 16.30 14.41 -9.86
N LEU A 29 15.35 14.98 -9.10
CA LEU A 29 13.97 15.12 -9.57
C LEU A 29 13.86 16.06 -10.77
N GLU A 30 14.66 17.12 -10.79
CA GLU A 30 14.73 18.05 -11.91
C GLU A 30 15.29 17.38 -13.16
N GLN A 31 16.35 16.58 -13.04
CA GLN A 31 16.90 15.79 -14.15
C GLN A 31 15.90 14.76 -14.69
N LEU A 32 15.13 14.11 -13.80
CA LEU A 32 14.13 13.12 -14.20
C LEU A 32 12.92 13.75 -14.89
N THR A 33 12.43 14.89 -14.39
CA THR A 33 11.15 15.48 -14.82
C THR A 33 11.28 16.67 -15.78
N GLY A 34 12.45 17.31 -15.81
CA GLY A 34 12.68 18.58 -16.49
C GLY A 34 11.89 19.75 -15.92
N GLN A 35 11.47 19.67 -14.65
CA GLN A 35 10.69 20.69 -13.96
C GLN A 35 11.34 21.04 -12.62
N THR A 36 11.21 22.29 -12.20
CA THR A 36 11.66 22.73 -10.88
C THR A 36 10.78 22.13 -9.79
N PRO A 37 11.33 21.32 -8.88
CA PRO A 37 10.51 20.62 -7.90
C PRO A 37 10.19 21.50 -6.68
N VAL A 38 9.15 21.11 -5.93
CA VAL A 38 8.66 21.88 -4.79
C VAL A 38 9.13 21.26 -3.48
N PHE A 39 9.70 22.10 -2.60
CA PHE A 39 10.12 21.71 -1.26
C PHE A 39 8.93 21.66 -0.29
N SER A 40 8.73 20.50 0.33
CA SER A 40 7.72 20.25 1.36
C SER A 40 8.29 20.53 2.74
N LYS A 41 7.49 21.24 3.56
CA LYS A 41 7.84 21.59 4.94
C LYS A 41 7.20 20.65 5.95
N ALA A 42 7.86 20.46 7.08
CA ALA A 42 7.36 19.75 8.24
C ALA A 42 6.14 20.45 8.85
N ARG A 43 5.06 19.70 9.12
CA ARG A 43 3.92 20.23 9.88
C ARG A 43 4.10 20.09 11.40
N TYR A 44 4.80 19.05 11.84
CA TYR A 44 4.98 18.69 13.24
C TYR A 44 6.47 18.65 13.60
N THR A 45 6.77 18.84 14.89
CA THR A 45 8.11 18.60 15.44
C THR A 45 8.12 17.21 16.04
N VAL A 46 9.03 16.35 15.58
CA VAL A 46 9.18 14.98 16.08
C VAL A 46 10.65 14.77 16.40
N ARG A 47 10.99 14.78 17.69
CA ARG A 47 12.39 14.69 18.16
C ARG A 47 13.06 13.38 17.75
N SER A 48 12.32 12.27 17.73
CA SER A 48 12.85 10.95 17.34
C SER A 48 13.37 10.91 15.90
N PHE A 49 12.81 11.73 15.01
CA PHE A 49 13.26 11.84 13.61
C PHE A 49 14.20 13.02 13.38
N GLY A 50 14.52 13.81 14.42
CA GLY A 50 15.34 15.01 14.27
C GLY A 50 14.65 16.19 13.57
N ILE A 51 13.34 16.12 13.35
CA ILE A 51 12.60 17.08 12.52
C ILE A 51 11.99 18.20 13.36
N ARG A 52 12.16 19.46 12.92
CA ARG A 52 11.51 20.65 13.50
C ARG A 52 10.37 21.17 12.61
N ARG A 53 9.41 21.88 13.21
CA ARG A 53 8.28 22.47 12.47
C ARG A 53 8.78 23.49 11.43
N ASN A 54 8.15 23.49 10.26
CA ASN A 54 8.46 24.34 9.10
C ASN A 54 9.82 24.10 8.43
N GLU A 55 10.58 23.12 8.90
CA GLU A 55 11.80 22.67 8.25
C GLU A 55 11.48 21.98 6.92
N LYS A 56 12.34 22.15 5.90
CA LYS A 56 12.16 21.48 4.60
C LYS A 56 12.70 20.05 4.72
N ILE A 57 11.90 19.05 4.38
CA ILE A 57 12.24 17.62 4.60
C ILE A 57 12.20 16.80 3.31
N ALA A 58 11.28 17.15 2.41
CA ALA A 58 10.98 16.35 1.24
C ALA A 58 10.88 17.24 0.00
N VAL A 59 11.09 16.63 -1.14
CA VAL A 59 10.95 17.26 -2.45
C VAL A 59 9.98 16.44 -3.27
N HIS A 60 9.06 17.11 -3.94
CA HIS A 60 8.09 16.44 -4.79
C HIS A 60 7.89 17.20 -6.10
N CYS A 61 7.52 16.45 -7.14
CA CYS A 61 7.15 16.99 -8.44
C CYS A 61 5.88 16.32 -8.93
N THR A 62 5.03 17.06 -9.65
CA THR A 62 3.81 16.51 -10.24
C THR A 62 3.88 16.62 -11.75
N VAL A 63 4.01 15.47 -12.42
CA VAL A 63 4.08 15.39 -13.89
C VAL A 63 2.71 15.02 -14.45
N ARG A 64 2.37 15.57 -15.62
CA ARG A 64 1.12 15.31 -16.34
C ARG A 64 1.40 15.18 -17.84
N GLY A 65 0.46 14.59 -18.57
CA GLY A 65 0.57 14.42 -20.03
C GLY A 65 1.49 13.27 -20.43
N ALA A 66 2.04 13.33 -21.65
CA ALA A 66 2.88 12.28 -22.23
C ALA A 66 4.13 11.97 -21.38
N LYS A 67 4.79 13.02 -20.86
CA LYS A 67 5.95 12.88 -19.94
C LYS A 67 5.65 12.00 -18.73
N ALA A 68 4.42 12.01 -18.23
CA ALA A 68 4.04 11.19 -17.09
C ALA A 68 3.97 9.70 -17.46
N GLU A 69 3.58 9.38 -18.70
CA GLU A 69 3.51 8.01 -19.19
C GLU A 69 4.91 7.44 -19.43
N GLU A 70 5.81 8.23 -20.03
CA GLU A 70 7.21 7.86 -20.24
C GLU A 70 7.94 7.55 -18.92
N ILE A 71 7.79 8.44 -17.93
CA ILE A 71 8.42 8.26 -16.61
C ILE A 71 7.80 7.06 -15.87
N LEU A 72 6.49 6.85 -16.00
CA LEU A 72 5.82 5.71 -15.38
C LEU A 72 6.29 4.40 -15.99
N GLU A 73 6.44 4.33 -17.32
CA GLU A 73 6.93 3.13 -18.01
C GLU A 73 8.35 2.77 -17.56
N LYS A 74 9.24 3.77 -17.45
CA LYS A 74 10.58 3.57 -16.87
C LYS A 74 10.51 3.00 -15.45
N GLY A 75 9.64 3.55 -14.60
CA GLY A 75 9.47 3.06 -13.23
C GLY A 75 8.89 1.65 -13.13
N LEU A 76 7.94 1.32 -14.01
CA LEU A 76 7.34 -0.03 -14.05
C LEU A 76 8.32 -1.07 -14.56
N LYS A 77 9.22 -0.71 -15.49
CA LYS A 77 10.29 -1.59 -15.96
C LYS A 77 11.22 -2.05 -14.83
N VAL A 78 11.56 -1.16 -13.90
CA VAL A 78 12.38 -1.50 -12.72
C VAL A 78 11.67 -2.48 -11.79
N ARG A 79 10.33 -2.45 -11.77
CA ARG A 79 9.48 -3.38 -11.00
C ARG A 79 9.03 -4.59 -11.82
N GLU A 80 9.58 -4.79 -13.02
CA GLU A 80 9.23 -5.89 -13.92
C GLU A 80 7.71 -5.99 -14.22
N TYR A 81 7.02 -4.85 -14.19
CA TYR A 81 5.56 -4.75 -14.33
C TYR A 81 4.76 -5.53 -13.28
N GLU A 82 5.39 -5.93 -12.17
CA GLU A 82 4.75 -6.62 -11.06
C GLU A 82 4.29 -5.65 -9.98
N LEU A 83 3.00 -5.71 -9.63
CA LEU A 83 2.44 -4.94 -8.51
C LEU A 83 1.63 -5.85 -7.59
N ARG A 84 1.69 -5.57 -6.28
CA ARG A 84 0.84 -6.27 -5.31
C ARG A 84 -0.56 -5.67 -5.30
N LYS A 85 -1.58 -6.48 -5.02
CA LYS A 85 -2.97 -6.00 -4.85
C LYS A 85 -3.13 -4.90 -3.79
N ASN A 86 -2.25 -4.85 -2.78
CA ASN A 86 -2.28 -3.83 -1.72
C ASN A 86 -1.81 -2.45 -2.16
N ASN A 87 -1.05 -2.36 -3.26
CA ASN A 87 -0.57 -1.08 -3.80
C ASN A 87 -1.69 -0.24 -4.42
N PHE A 88 -2.82 -0.87 -4.75
CA PHE A 88 -4.00 -0.21 -5.28
C PHE A 88 -4.90 0.28 -4.13
N SER A 89 -5.25 1.57 -4.17
CA SER A 89 -6.19 2.19 -3.25
C SER A 89 -7.64 1.87 -3.62
N ASP A 90 -8.55 2.03 -2.65
CA ASP A 90 -9.99 1.85 -2.89
C ASP A 90 -10.55 2.87 -3.89
N THR A 91 -9.90 4.02 -3.99
CA THR A 91 -10.19 5.08 -4.97
C THR A 91 -9.66 4.79 -6.38
N GLY A 92 -9.01 3.64 -6.58
CA GLY A 92 -8.47 3.24 -7.88
C GLY A 92 -7.18 3.96 -8.28
N ASN A 93 -6.47 4.56 -7.32
CA ASN A 93 -5.11 5.05 -7.54
C ASN A 93 -4.12 3.96 -7.13
N PHE A 94 -2.88 4.07 -7.60
CA PHE A 94 -1.85 3.12 -7.19
C PHE A 94 -0.50 3.81 -7.09
N GLY A 95 0.40 3.20 -6.32
CA GLY A 95 1.75 3.68 -6.18
C GLY A 95 2.74 2.56 -5.87
N PHE A 96 4.00 2.84 -6.14
CA PHE A 96 5.11 1.97 -5.83
C PHE A 96 6.35 2.80 -5.53
N GLY A 97 7.21 2.30 -4.65
CA GLY A 97 8.51 2.90 -4.39
C GLY A 97 9.60 2.19 -5.19
N ILE A 98 10.65 2.91 -5.55
CA ILE A 98 11.91 2.39 -6.04
C ILE A 98 13.00 2.78 -5.04
N GLN A 99 13.92 1.88 -4.75
CA GLN A 99 15.00 2.16 -3.78
C GLN A 99 16.14 2.97 -4.39
N GLU A 100 16.41 2.77 -5.68
CA GLU A 100 17.50 3.42 -6.40
C GLU A 100 16.98 4.11 -7.66
N HIS A 101 17.28 5.41 -7.83
CA HIS A 101 16.89 6.15 -9.03
C HIS A 101 17.78 5.86 -10.25
N ILE A 102 18.90 5.15 -10.08
CA ILE A 102 19.85 4.84 -11.17
C ILE A 102 19.16 3.95 -12.22
N ASP A 103 18.33 3.01 -11.76
CA ASP A 103 17.56 2.08 -12.60
C ASP A 103 16.58 2.80 -13.55
N LEU A 104 16.26 4.07 -13.27
CA LEU A 104 15.42 4.92 -14.13
C LEU A 104 16.18 5.49 -15.35
N GLY A 105 17.48 5.20 -15.48
CA GLY A 105 18.33 5.61 -16.60
C GLY A 105 19.08 6.92 -16.41
N ILE A 106 19.25 7.38 -15.16
CA ILE A 106 20.06 8.56 -14.83
C ILE A 106 21.51 8.10 -14.62
N LYS A 107 22.47 8.85 -15.18
CA LYS A 107 23.90 8.60 -14.91
C LYS A 107 24.20 8.85 -13.44
N TYR A 108 24.94 7.93 -12.82
CA TYR A 108 25.38 8.07 -11.43
C TYR A 108 26.36 9.24 -11.28
N ASP A 109 26.10 10.10 -10.29
CA ASP A 109 27.02 11.15 -9.84
C ASP A 109 27.35 10.92 -8.35
N PRO A 110 28.62 10.64 -8.00
CA PRO A 110 29.06 10.46 -6.62
C PRO A 110 28.70 11.65 -5.70
N SER A 111 28.63 12.85 -6.27
CA SER A 111 28.33 14.08 -5.53
C SER A 111 26.89 14.12 -5.02
N ILE A 112 25.96 13.49 -5.75
CA ILE A 112 24.53 13.50 -5.46
C ILE A 112 24.18 12.39 -4.47
N GLY A 113 24.71 11.19 -4.69
CA GLY A 113 24.39 9.99 -3.93
C GLY A 113 23.17 9.25 -4.48
N ILE A 114 22.79 8.14 -3.82
CA ILE A 114 21.65 7.29 -4.21
C ILE A 114 20.44 7.71 -3.39
N TYR A 115 19.30 7.86 -4.06
CA TYR A 115 18.02 8.20 -3.44
C TYR A 115 16.93 7.24 -3.91
N GLY A 116 16.07 6.87 -2.96
CA GLY A 116 14.79 6.22 -3.24
C GLY A 116 13.74 7.22 -3.71
N LEU A 117 12.80 6.74 -4.50
CA LEU A 117 11.78 7.54 -5.14
C LEU A 117 10.41 6.85 -5.05
N ASP A 118 9.41 7.60 -4.62
CA ASP A 118 8.03 7.13 -4.57
C ASP A 118 7.25 7.63 -5.78
N PHE A 119 6.66 6.69 -6.51
CA PHE A 119 5.74 6.95 -7.60
C PHE A 119 4.31 6.79 -7.08
N TYR A 120 3.50 7.82 -7.29
CA TYR A 120 2.07 7.75 -7.02
C TYR A 120 1.27 8.20 -8.26
N VAL A 121 0.57 7.24 -8.84
CA VAL A 121 -0.24 7.42 -10.05
C VAL A 121 -1.68 7.69 -9.64
N VAL A 122 -2.22 8.81 -10.12
CA VAL A 122 -3.63 9.14 -9.97
C VAL A 122 -4.33 8.88 -11.28
N LEU A 123 -5.27 7.93 -11.27
CA LEU A 123 -6.15 7.68 -12.40
C LEU A 123 -7.32 8.66 -12.39
N GLY A 124 -7.87 8.93 -13.57
CA GLY A 124 -9.03 9.78 -13.70
C GLY A 124 -9.80 9.49 -14.97
N ARG A 125 -11.08 9.82 -14.96
CA ARG A 125 -11.92 9.87 -16.17
C ARG A 125 -12.11 11.32 -16.61
N PRO A 126 -12.43 11.57 -17.90
CA PRO A 126 -13.01 12.84 -18.32
C PRO A 126 -14.20 13.20 -17.41
N GLY A 127 -14.28 14.46 -16.97
CA GLY A 127 -15.32 14.94 -16.03
C GLY A 127 -14.90 14.99 -14.55
N PHE A 128 -13.72 14.47 -14.17
CA PHE A 128 -13.24 14.57 -12.78
C PHE A 128 -12.95 16.02 -12.34
N SER A 129 -12.69 16.93 -13.30
CA SER A 129 -12.42 18.36 -13.03
C SER A 129 -13.61 19.09 -12.39
N ILE A 130 -14.82 18.52 -12.39
CA ILE A 130 -16.00 19.10 -11.73
C ILE A 130 -15.79 19.27 -10.22
N ALA A 131 -14.99 18.38 -9.60
CA ALA A 131 -14.66 18.44 -8.19
C ALA A 131 -13.60 19.51 -7.86
N ASP A 132 -12.85 20.00 -8.85
CA ASP A 132 -11.71 20.89 -8.64
C ASP A 132 -11.97 22.32 -9.16
N LYS A 133 -12.92 22.49 -10.07
CA LYS A 133 -13.27 23.80 -10.62
C LYS A 133 -13.83 24.75 -9.53
N LYS A 134 -13.44 26.02 -9.60
CA LYS A 134 -13.91 27.09 -8.70
C LYS A 134 -15.40 27.40 -8.91
N ARG A 135 -15.81 27.61 -10.17
CA ARG A 135 -17.21 27.93 -10.53
C ARG A 135 -18.08 26.69 -10.58
N LYS A 136 -19.24 26.71 -9.90
CA LYS A 136 -20.24 25.63 -9.89
C LYS A 136 -19.64 24.26 -9.54
N ARG A 137 -18.83 24.20 -8.47
CA ARG A 137 -18.20 22.97 -7.99
C ARG A 137 -19.27 21.90 -7.71
N GLY A 138 -19.05 20.69 -8.20
CA GLY A 138 -19.97 19.57 -8.02
C GLY A 138 -19.28 18.35 -7.41
N ARG A 139 -20.07 17.38 -6.95
CA ARG A 139 -19.56 16.09 -6.47
C ARG A 139 -19.53 15.08 -7.62
N ILE A 140 -18.51 14.22 -7.63
CA ILE A 140 -18.43 13.11 -8.59
C ILE A 140 -19.40 12.03 -8.13
N GLY A 141 -20.38 11.71 -9.00
CA GLY A 141 -21.36 10.66 -8.76
C GLY A 141 -20.73 9.28 -8.62
N PHE A 142 -21.35 8.41 -7.82
CA PHE A 142 -20.79 7.10 -7.46
C PHE A 142 -20.42 6.24 -8.68
N LYS A 143 -21.30 6.19 -9.69
CA LYS A 143 -21.07 5.45 -10.95
C LYS A 143 -19.86 5.94 -11.74
N HIS A 144 -19.49 7.21 -11.58
CA HIS A 144 -18.37 7.82 -12.31
C HIS A 144 -17.03 7.67 -11.56
N ARG A 145 -17.05 7.34 -10.27
CA ARG A 145 -15.82 7.05 -9.51
C ARG A 145 -15.16 5.77 -10.00
N ILE A 146 -13.86 5.67 -9.79
CA ILE A 146 -13.05 4.51 -10.15
C ILE A 146 -13.01 3.59 -8.93
N ARG A 147 -13.20 2.29 -9.16
CA ARG A 147 -13.03 1.26 -8.14
C ARG A 147 -11.63 0.65 -8.23
N LYS A 148 -11.15 0.10 -7.13
CA LYS A 148 -9.88 -0.64 -7.06
C LYS A 148 -9.75 -1.71 -8.15
N GLU A 149 -10.77 -2.54 -8.32
CA GLU A 149 -10.79 -3.62 -9.33
C GLU A 149 -10.69 -3.10 -10.76
N GLU A 150 -11.28 -1.93 -11.03
CA GLU A 150 -11.25 -1.32 -12.35
C GLU A 150 -9.83 -0.81 -12.67
N ALA A 151 -9.16 -0.21 -11.68
CA ALA A 151 -7.76 0.21 -11.82
C ALA A 151 -6.81 -0.98 -12.03
N MET A 152 -7.08 -2.11 -11.37
CA MET A 152 -6.32 -3.35 -11.56
C MET A 152 -6.47 -3.90 -12.99
N ARG A 153 -7.70 -3.96 -13.51
CA ARG A 153 -7.95 -4.38 -14.91
C ARG A 153 -7.30 -3.44 -15.91
N TRP A 154 -7.36 -2.13 -15.65
CA TRP A 154 -6.71 -1.14 -16.50
C TRP A 154 -5.19 -1.30 -16.54
N PHE A 155 -4.56 -1.61 -15.39
CA PHE A 155 -3.13 -1.87 -15.31
C PHE A 155 -2.73 -3.12 -16.11
N GLN A 156 -3.50 -4.20 -15.98
CA GLN A 156 -3.33 -5.41 -16.77
C GLN A 156 -3.51 -5.17 -18.27
N GLN A 157 -4.50 -4.36 -18.67
CA GLN A 157 -4.80 -4.11 -20.08
C GLN A 157 -3.78 -3.17 -20.75
N LYS A 158 -3.27 -2.16 -20.04
CA LYS A 158 -2.39 -1.13 -20.63
C LYS A 158 -0.92 -1.53 -20.62
N TYR A 159 -0.48 -2.23 -19.58
CA TYR A 159 0.94 -2.53 -19.33
C TYR A 159 1.23 -4.03 -19.22
N ASP A 160 0.23 -4.89 -19.50
CA ASP A 160 0.34 -6.36 -19.36
C ASP A 160 0.86 -6.82 -17.99
N GLY A 161 0.61 -6.01 -16.97
CA GLY A 161 1.25 -6.15 -15.67
C GLY A 161 0.67 -7.27 -14.82
N ILE A 162 1.55 -7.98 -14.10
CA ILE A 162 1.18 -9.09 -13.24
C ILE A 162 0.78 -8.54 -11.87
N ILE A 163 -0.41 -8.90 -11.41
CA ILE A 163 -0.88 -8.53 -10.08
C ILE A 163 -0.70 -9.71 -9.13
N LEU A 164 0.24 -9.56 -8.21
CA LEU A 164 0.45 -10.55 -7.17
C LEU A 164 -0.67 -10.47 -6.11
N PRO A 165 -1.29 -11.61 -5.76
CA PRO A 165 -2.25 -11.65 -4.67
C PRO A 165 -1.56 -11.27 -3.35
N VAL A 166 -2.34 -10.77 -2.40
CA VAL A 166 -1.83 -10.59 -1.04
C VAL A 166 -1.44 -11.98 -0.54
N ARG A 167 -0.18 -12.16 -0.12
CA ARG A 167 0.19 -13.34 0.67
C ARG A 167 -0.70 -13.31 1.91
N SER A 168 -1.82 -14.02 1.85
CA SER A 168 -2.60 -14.32 3.02
C SER A 168 -1.67 -15.20 3.83
N PHE A 169 -1.03 -14.59 4.84
CA PHE A 169 -0.24 -15.35 5.80
C PHE A 169 -1.15 -16.49 6.27
N MET A 170 -0.63 -17.69 6.10
CA MET A 170 -1.30 -18.97 6.24
C MET A 170 -1.86 -19.12 7.67
N LEU A 171 -2.97 -18.45 7.97
CA LEU A 171 -3.69 -18.56 9.25
C LEU A 171 -4.74 -19.67 9.23
N MET A 172 -5.01 -20.25 8.05
CA MET A 172 -5.89 -21.41 7.92
C MET A 172 -5.19 -22.77 8.14
N SER A 173 -3.86 -22.84 8.25
CA SER A 173 -3.16 -24.11 8.52
C SER A 173 -3.10 -24.46 10.01
N ASN A 174 -3.05 -23.47 10.89
CA ASN A 174 -3.03 -23.73 12.34
C ASN A 174 -4.44 -24.01 12.89
N LEU A 175 -5.49 -23.39 12.37
CA LEU A 175 -6.84 -23.68 12.85
C LEU A 175 -7.29 -25.10 12.48
N LEU A 176 -6.96 -25.58 11.28
CA LEU A 176 -7.30 -26.94 10.85
C LEU A 176 -6.48 -28.00 11.62
N ARG A 177 -5.22 -27.71 11.97
CA ARG A 177 -4.38 -28.57 12.83
C ARG A 177 -4.89 -28.61 14.28
N VAL A 178 -5.32 -27.48 14.82
CA VAL A 178 -5.92 -27.41 16.17
C VAL A 178 -7.28 -28.12 16.19
N LEU A 179 -8.11 -27.96 15.16
CA LEU A 179 -9.39 -28.66 15.04
C LEU A 179 -9.22 -30.17 14.87
N THR A 180 -8.26 -30.64 14.07
CA THR A 180 -7.97 -32.07 13.93
C THR A 180 -7.37 -32.68 15.20
N ALA A 181 -6.51 -31.97 15.93
CA ALA A 181 -6.03 -32.40 17.24
C ALA A 181 -7.16 -32.45 18.29
N CYS A 182 -8.08 -31.49 18.28
CA CYS A 182 -9.22 -31.45 19.19
C CYS A 182 -10.23 -32.57 18.89
N LEU A 183 -10.51 -32.85 17.60
CA LEU A 183 -11.34 -33.98 17.17
C LEU A 183 -10.68 -35.35 17.49
N ALA A 184 -9.36 -35.46 17.37
CA ALA A 184 -8.63 -36.66 17.76
C ALA A 184 -8.68 -36.90 19.28
N TRP A 185 -8.56 -35.83 20.09
CA TRP A 185 -8.69 -35.92 21.55
C TRP A 185 -10.12 -36.28 21.99
N LEU A 186 -11.16 -35.69 21.36
CA LEU A 186 -12.56 -36.07 21.59
C LEU A 186 -12.86 -37.52 21.21
N ARG A 187 -12.24 -38.06 20.16
CA ARG A 187 -12.36 -39.48 19.79
C ARG A 187 -11.65 -40.41 20.78
N ALA A 188 -10.50 -40.00 21.31
CA ALA A 188 -9.76 -40.78 22.30
C ALA A 188 -10.48 -40.85 23.66
N SER A 189 -11.15 -39.76 24.07
CA SER A 189 -11.91 -39.69 25.32
C SER A 189 -13.23 -40.46 25.30
N PHE A 190 -13.75 -40.83 24.11
CA PHE A 190 -15.01 -41.57 23.98
C PHE A 190 -14.83 -43.10 23.91
N TRP A 191 -13.58 -43.58 23.88
CA TRP A 191 -13.26 -45.01 23.78
C TRP A 191 -12.36 -45.48 24.93
N SER A 192 -12.66 -45.02 26.13
CA SER A 192 -12.11 -45.59 27.37
C SER A 192 -13.13 -45.47 28.50
N SER A 193 -14.15 -46.33 28.46
CA SER A 193 -14.95 -46.67 29.64
C SER A 193 -15.54 -48.09 29.48
N PRO A 194 -15.23 -49.05 30.37
CA PRO A 194 -15.91 -50.34 30.43
C PRO A 194 -17.31 -50.19 31.05
N PRO A 195 -18.23 -51.16 30.87
CA PRO A 195 -19.60 -51.03 31.34
C PRO A 195 -19.70 -51.49 32.80
N ALA A 196 -20.19 -50.63 33.70
CA ALA A 196 -21.12 -50.99 34.79
C ALA A 196 -21.32 -49.83 35.78
N THR A 197 -22.59 -49.50 36.02
CA THR A 197 -23.19 -49.09 37.31
C THR A 197 -22.42 -48.14 38.24
N TYR A 198 -22.81 -46.86 38.34
CA TYR A 198 -23.31 -46.25 39.61
C TYR A 198 -23.68 -44.76 39.46
N ARG A 199 -24.76 -44.38 40.17
CA ARG A 199 -25.32 -43.06 40.57
C ARG A 199 -24.77 -41.74 39.98
N LYS A 200 -25.71 -40.92 39.49
CA LYS A 200 -25.57 -39.47 39.25
C LYS A 200 -25.14 -38.71 40.52
N PRO A 201 -24.32 -37.66 40.36
CA PRO A 201 -24.55 -36.43 41.09
C PRO A 201 -24.68 -35.23 40.14
N SER A 202 -25.67 -34.39 40.45
CA SER A 202 -25.90 -33.07 39.88
C SER A 202 -24.69 -32.16 40.11
N ILE A 203 -23.97 -31.80 39.06
CA ILE A 203 -23.01 -30.70 39.08
C ILE A 203 -23.44 -29.71 37.99
N THR A 204 -23.86 -28.55 38.48
CA THR A 204 -24.34 -27.39 37.74
C THR A 204 -23.34 -26.91 36.68
N ALA A 205 -23.88 -26.49 35.53
CA ALA A 205 -23.20 -26.06 34.31
C ALA A 205 -22.30 -24.80 34.42
N THR A 206 -21.85 -24.42 35.61
CA THR A 206 -21.09 -23.18 35.86
C THR A 206 -19.58 -23.37 35.95
N HIS A 207 -19.06 -24.61 35.91
CA HIS A 207 -17.61 -24.86 36.00
C HIS A 207 -16.89 -24.89 34.63
N TRP A 208 -17.61 -25.11 33.52
CA TRP A 208 -16.98 -25.26 32.18
C TRP A 208 -16.68 -23.94 31.46
N LEU A 209 -17.32 -22.83 31.84
CA LEU A 209 -17.10 -21.53 31.22
C LEU A 209 -15.80 -20.83 31.66
N LYS A 210 -15.16 -21.27 32.75
CA LYS A 210 -13.87 -20.69 33.20
C LYS A 210 -12.63 -21.28 32.53
N LEU A 211 -12.73 -22.47 31.91
CA LEU A 211 -11.59 -23.10 31.22
C LEU A 211 -11.45 -22.68 29.75
N PHE A 212 -12.51 -22.18 29.11
CA PHE A 212 -12.45 -21.74 27.70
C PHE A 212 -12.10 -20.25 27.50
N ALA A 213 -12.23 -19.41 28.53
CA ALA A 213 -11.99 -17.96 28.41
C ALA A 213 -10.51 -17.53 28.59
N GLY A 214 -9.60 -18.45 28.91
CA GLY A 214 -8.21 -18.12 29.28
C GLY A 214 -7.18 -18.09 28.14
N SER A 215 -7.55 -18.42 26.89
CA SER A 215 -6.57 -18.60 25.80
C SER A 215 -6.61 -17.52 24.70
N TRP A 216 -7.25 -16.38 24.96
CA TRP A 216 -7.34 -15.26 24.00
C TRP A 216 -6.86 -13.93 24.59
N VAL A 217 -5.77 -13.95 25.36
CA VAL A 217 -4.90 -12.77 25.56
C VAL A 217 -3.46 -13.25 25.67
N ARG A 218 -2.82 -13.42 24.51
CA ARG A 218 -1.38 -13.15 24.32
C ARG A 218 -1.07 -13.02 22.84
#